data_AF-A0A0F8X1Q5-F1
#
_entry.id   AF-A0A0F8X1Q5-F1
#
_cell.length_a   1.000
_cell.length_b   1.000
_cell.length_c   1.000
_cell.angle_alpha   90.00
_cell.angle_beta   90.00
_cell.angle_gamma   90.00
#
_symmetry.space_group_name_H-M   'P 1'
#
loop_
_entity.id
_entity.type
_entity.pdbx_description
1 polymer ?
#
loop_
_entity_poly.entity_id
_entity_poly.type
_entity_poly.pdbx_seq_one_letter_code
_entity_poly.pdbx_strand_id
1 'polypeptide(L)'
;MASFGFTIVVFVTRKPGLSPSAFQDHWENHHVPLLKRLGGSRFPLRHTRHYLKRDPTPPDYPVAALVGGSADFTCDAFAVVSFEDEAAFREFLPVMSSPEVLEDEERFTDRARLKAFNPRSLSILAVAKANNLALEVKTITSSTEAPEEYLQVNPLGKIPTFVGSDGYVLTESIAIAVYVASQNEETTLLGRSKKDYASILRWMAFGITEILPPLGGWFNPLIGRAPFVPELIEKNKADTLVRMQLLEKQLQGRTYLVGDALSLADLFVVGILQGPFRFFLDPKWRRENPAVSQWFEHVHSLPIVVDVAGPPALAEKEMPIAPPRKA
;
A
#
# COMPACT_ATOMS: atom_id res chain seq x y z
N MET A 1 30.47 17.95 20.77
CA MET A 1 29.25 17.16 21.05
C MET A 1 28.83 16.55 19.73
N ALA A 2 28.90 15.22 19.60
CA ALA A 2 28.83 14.53 18.31
C ALA A 2 27.44 14.66 17.66
N SER A 3 27.45 14.87 16.33
CA SER A 3 26.29 15.07 15.47
C SER A 3 25.31 13.89 15.52
N PHE A 4 24.00 14.19 15.49
CA PHE A 4 22.93 13.19 15.54
C PHE A 4 22.77 12.52 14.16
N GLY A 5 22.95 11.20 14.08
CA GLY A 5 22.76 10.41 12.84
C GLY A 5 21.29 10.19 12.48
N PHE A 6 20.99 9.88 11.22
CA PHE A 6 19.65 9.58 10.69
C PHE A 6 19.44 8.06 10.59
N THR A 7 18.41 7.50 11.24
CA THR A 7 18.17 6.05 11.22
C THR A 7 16.84 5.71 10.54
N ILE A 8 16.81 4.61 9.78
CA ILE A 8 15.58 4.03 9.24
C ILE A 8 15.40 2.60 9.75
N VAL A 9 14.14 2.15 9.79
CA VAL A 9 13.78 0.77 10.10
C VAL A 9 13.06 0.17 8.89
N VAL A 10 13.57 -0.94 8.37
CA VAL A 10 13.02 -1.64 7.21
C VAL A 10 12.48 -2.98 7.69
N PHE A 11 11.16 -3.18 7.60
CA PHE A 11 10.53 -4.48 7.90
C PHE A 11 10.51 -5.33 6.65
N VAL A 12 10.90 -6.61 6.77
CA VAL A 12 11.02 -7.53 5.64
C VAL A 12 10.34 -8.85 5.96
N THR A 13 9.55 -9.33 5.01
CA THR A 13 8.89 -10.64 5.07
C THR A 13 9.56 -11.58 4.08
N ARG A 14 9.85 -12.81 4.50
CA ARG A 14 10.51 -13.82 3.67
C ARG A 14 9.54 -14.31 2.59
N LYS A 15 10.08 -14.73 1.45
CA LYS A 15 9.29 -15.35 0.38
C LYS A 15 8.61 -16.64 0.86
N PRO A 16 7.34 -16.90 0.51
CA PRO A 16 6.68 -18.17 0.81
C PRO A 16 7.49 -19.37 0.30
N GLY A 17 7.60 -20.42 1.11
CA GLY A 17 8.39 -21.62 0.79
C GLY A 17 9.89 -21.50 1.11
N LEU A 18 10.41 -20.32 1.45
CA LEU A 18 11.78 -20.16 1.92
C LEU A 18 11.86 -20.42 3.43
N SER A 19 12.82 -21.24 3.87
CA SER A 19 13.05 -21.48 5.29
C SER A 19 13.64 -20.23 5.97
N PRO A 20 13.41 -20.01 7.29
CA PRO A 20 13.99 -18.88 8.00
C PRO A 20 15.52 -18.81 7.92
N SER A 21 16.19 -19.97 7.92
CA SER A 21 17.64 -20.05 7.78
C SER A 21 18.12 -19.66 6.39
N ALA A 22 17.46 -20.13 5.32
CA ALA A 22 17.81 -19.74 3.95
C ALA A 22 17.55 -18.25 3.70
N PHE A 23 16.47 -17.70 4.27
CA PHE A 23 16.19 -16.27 4.24
C PHE A 23 17.30 -15.44 4.91
N GLN A 24 17.70 -15.83 6.12
CA GLN A 24 18.78 -15.16 6.85
C GLN A 24 20.12 -15.27 6.11
N ASP A 25 20.45 -16.45 5.60
CA ASP A 25 21.68 -16.68 4.84
C ASP A 25 21.75 -15.81 3.58
N HIS A 26 20.65 -15.76 2.81
CA HIS A 26 20.59 -14.92 1.62
C HIS A 26 20.78 -13.44 1.97
N TRP A 27 20.12 -12.96 3.03
CA TRP A 27 20.23 -11.55 3.42
C TRP A 27 21.66 -11.18 3.87
N GLU A 28 22.29 -12.01 4.70
CA GLU A 28 23.65 -11.73 5.21
C GLU A 28 24.74 -11.91 4.14
N ASN A 29 24.63 -12.96 3.31
CA ASN A 29 25.72 -13.40 2.46
C ASN A 29 25.58 -13.01 0.98
N HIS A 30 24.42 -12.50 0.56
CA HIS A 30 24.18 -12.06 -0.82
C HIS A 30 23.70 -10.61 -0.86
N HIS A 31 22.57 -10.31 -0.21
CA HIS A 31 21.91 -9.00 -0.33
C HIS A 31 22.70 -7.84 0.30
N VAL A 32 23.19 -7.98 1.54
CA VAL A 32 23.99 -6.93 2.17
C VAL A 32 25.34 -6.71 1.46
N PRO A 33 26.08 -7.76 1.06
CA PRO A 33 27.27 -7.59 0.22
C PRO A 33 27.00 -6.86 -1.10
N LEU A 34 25.87 -7.15 -1.76
CA LEU A 34 25.42 -6.43 -2.95
C LEU A 34 25.22 -4.94 -2.66
N LEU A 35 24.48 -4.60 -1.61
CA LEU A 35 24.26 -3.22 -1.19
C LEU A 35 25.57 -2.49 -0.86
N LYS A 36 26.52 -3.16 -0.20
CA LYS A 36 27.86 -2.60 0.08
C LYS A 36 28.64 -2.32 -1.19
N ARG A 37 28.63 -3.26 -2.14
CA ARG A 37 29.34 -3.14 -3.41
C ARG A 37 28.80 -1.98 -4.25
N LEU A 38 27.48 -1.84 -4.34
CA LEU A 38 26.83 -0.78 -5.11
C LEU A 38 26.84 0.58 -4.38
N GLY A 39 26.72 0.54 -3.05
CA GLY A 39 26.72 1.72 -2.19
C GLY A 39 28.07 2.42 -2.15
N GLY A 40 29.17 1.66 -2.04
CA GLY A 40 30.49 2.23 -1.88
C GLY A 40 30.54 3.16 -0.66
N SER A 41 31.02 4.39 -0.84
CA SER A 41 31.03 5.43 0.20
C SER A 41 29.66 5.88 0.67
N ARG A 42 28.59 5.61 -0.11
CA ARG A 42 27.20 5.93 0.24
C ARG A 42 26.57 4.86 1.13
N PHE A 43 27.26 3.75 1.38
CA PHE A 43 26.72 2.70 2.23
C PHE A 43 26.51 3.24 3.67
N PRO A 44 25.39 2.89 4.34
CA PRO A 44 25.10 3.35 5.69
C PRO A 44 26.22 3.06 6.69
N LEU A 45 26.40 3.98 7.64
CA LEU A 45 27.33 3.83 8.77
C LEU A 45 27.09 2.53 9.54
N ARG A 46 25.82 2.15 9.67
CA ARG A 46 25.42 0.90 10.30
C ARG A 46 24.25 0.30 9.54
N HIS A 47 24.33 -0.99 9.25
CA HIS A 47 23.19 -1.78 8.78
C HIS A 47 23.10 -3.01 9.66
N THR A 48 22.15 -3.04 10.60
CA THR A 48 21.94 -4.14 11.54
C THR A 48 20.66 -4.86 11.17
N ARG A 49 20.64 -6.19 11.13
CA ARG A 49 19.43 -6.97 10.83
C ARG A 49 19.06 -7.79 12.04
N HIS A 50 17.77 -7.82 12.35
CA HIS A 50 17.19 -8.53 13.46
C HIS A 50 16.15 -9.50 12.92
N TYR A 51 16.38 -10.78 13.16
CA TYR A 51 15.52 -11.86 12.68
C TYR A 51 14.57 -12.28 13.79
N LEU A 52 13.27 -12.37 13.49
CA LEU A 52 12.31 -12.89 14.44
C LEU A 52 12.54 -14.40 14.57
N LYS A 53 12.68 -14.88 15.80
CA LYS A 53 12.86 -16.31 16.06
C LYS A 53 11.59 -17.05 15.63
N ARG A 54 11.73 -17.97 14.67
CA ARG A 54 10.65 -18.84 14.20
C ARG A 54 10.86 -20.26 14.72
N ASP A 55 9.77 -20.98 14.95
CA ASP A 55 9.79 -22.42 15.17
C ASP A 55 10.22 -23.13 13.86
N PRO A 56 11.08 -24.17 13.91
CA PRO A 56 11.53 -24.89 12.71
C PRO A 56 10.47 -25.76 12.04
N THR A 57 9.26 -25.87 12.59
CA THR A 57 8.19 -26.72 12.07
C THR A 57 7.65 -26.20 10.74
N PRO A 58 7.85 -26.92 9.62
CA PRO A 58 7.30 -26.54 8.33
C PRO A 58 5.78 -26.79 8.27
N PRO A 59 5.04 -26.11 7.38
CA PRO A 59 5.52 -25.13 6.39
C PRO A 59 5.50 -23.68 6.89
N ASP A 60 4.86 -23.43 8.03
CA ASP A 60 4.42 -22.07 8.40
C ASP A 60 5.44 -21.29 9.24
N TYR A 61 6.37 -21.98 9.93
CA TYR A 61 7.40 -21.39 10.77
C TYR A 61 6.85 -20.26 11.67
N PRO A 62 5.96 -20.55 12.64
CA PRO A 62 5.34 -19.53 13.47
C PRO A 62 6.38 -18.76 14.32
N VAL A 63 6.12 -17.49 14.62
CA VAL A 63 7.00 -16.72 15.53
C VAL A 63 6.95 -17.33 16.93
N ALA A 64 8.13 -17.58 17.49
CA ALA A 64 8.31 -17.92 18.91
C ALA A 64 8.17 -16.64 19.76
N ALA A 65 6.94 -16.14 19.88
CA ALA A 65 6.64 -14.94 20.64
C ALA A 65 6.69 -15.23 22.15
N LEU A 66 7.41 -14.39 22.90
CA LEU A 66 7.42 -14.45 24.38
C LEU A 66 6.18 -13.78 24.99
N VAL A 67 5.62 -12.79 24.29
CA VAL A 67 4.41 -12.04 24.65
C VAL A 67 3.66 -11.73 23.36
N GLY A 68 2.35 -11.99 23.32
CA GLY A 68 1.52 -11.88 22.11
C GLY A 68 1.38 -13.21 21.35
N GLY A 69 0.55 -13.21 20.31
CA GLY A 69 0.37 -14.35 19.41
C GLY A 69 1.34 -14.30 18.22
N SER A 70 1.64 -15.46 17.63
CA SER A 70 2.50 -15.52 16.42
C SER A 70 1.92 -14.74 15.23
N ALA A 71 0.59 -14.57 15.18
CA ALA A 71 -0.13 -13.79 14.18
C ALA A 71 0.11 -12.28 14.27
N ASP A 72 0.56 -11.77 15.43
CA ASP A 72 0.84 -10.34 15.63
C ASP A 72 2.08 -9.87 14.87
N PHE A 73 2.88 -10.81 14.37
CA PHE A 73 4.18 -10.57 13.74
C PHE A 73 4.14 -10.93 12.25
N THR A 74 3.80 -9.94 11.43
CA THR A 74 3.59 -10.09 9.98
C THR A 74 4.87 -10.03 9.13
N CYS A 75 6.00 -9.64 9.74
CA CYS A 75 7.33 -9.66 9.13
C CYS A 75 8.18 -10.84 9.64
N ASP A 76 9.26 -11.16 8.95
CA ASP A 76 10.22 -12.19 9.37
C ASP A 76 11.48 -11.59 9.98
N ALA A 77 11.80 -10.35 9.62
CA ALA A 77 12.93 -9.61 10.16
C ALA A 77 12.74 -8.11 9.98
N PHE A 78 13.57 -7.33 10.67
CA PHE A 78 13.70 -5.91 10.43
C PHE A 78 15.17 -5.49 10.41
N ALA A 79 15.51 -4.51 9.58
CA ALA A 79 16.82 -3.89 9.56
C ALA A 79 16.76 -2.50 10.18
N VAL A 80 17.74 -2.19 11.02
CA VAL A 80 18.03 -0.84 11.54
C VAL A 80 19.23 -0.31 10.80
N VAL A 81 19.02 0.74 10.01
CA VAL A 81 20.03 1.28 9.09
C VAL A 81 20.29 2.74 9.44
N SER A 82 21.52 3.06 9.83
CA SER A 82 21.91 4.39 10.29
C SER A 82 22.86 5.06 9.30
N PHE A 83 22.61 6.34 9.07
CA PHE A 83 23.32 7.25 8.20
C PHE A 83 23.85 8.44 9.00
N GLU A 84 24.77 9.19 8.43
CA GLU A 84 25.29 10.42 9.04
C GLU A 84 24.20 11.49 9.16
N ASP A 85 23.36 11.63 8.14
CA ASP A 85 22.22 12.53 8.09
C ASP A 85 21.19 12.06 7.04
N GLU A 86 20.12 12.84 6.87
CA GLU A 86 19.08 12.55 5.87
C GLU A 86 19.59 12.68 4.43
N ALA A 87 20.59 13.53 4.16
CA ALA A 87 21.15 13.69 2.82
C ALA A 87 21.91 12.42 2.40
N ALA A 88 22.72 11.84 3.29
CA ALA A 88 23.39 10.57 3.08
C ALA A 88 22.40 9.43 2.81
N PHE A 89 21.24 9.42 3.48
CA PHE A 89 20.17 8.47 3.14
C PHE A 89 19.62 8.69 1.73
N ARG A 90 19.34 9.94 1.34
CA ARG A 90 18.85 10.26 -0.01
C ARG A 90 19.82 9.85 -1.11
N GLU A 91 21.12 9.95 -0.87
CA GLU A 91 22.15 9.47 -1.80
C GLU A 91 22.21 7.94 -1.93
N PHE A 92 21.76 7.22 -0.89
CA PHE A 92 21.71 5.76 -0.88
C PHE A 92 20.39 5.19 -1.45
N LEU A 93 19.31 5.96 -1.47
CA LEU A 93 18.01 5.54 -2.04
C LEU A 93 18.10 4.98 -3.49
N PRO A 94 18.86 5.59 -4.43
CA PRO A 94 19.01 5.04 -5.77
C PRO A 94 19.73 3.69 -5.79
N VAL A 95 20.60 3.42 -4.81
CA VAL A 95 21.30 2.13 -4.68
C VAL A 95 20.30 1.05 -4.28
N MET A 96 19.49 1.33 -3.25
CA MET A 96 18.42 0.44 -2.79
C MET A 96 17.37 0.15 -3.89
N SER A 97 17.19 1.08 -4.82
CA SER A 97 16.21 0.97 -5.90
C SER A 97 16.83 0.52 -7.24
N SER A 98 18.11 0.11 -7.24
CA SER A 98 18.80 -0.28 -8.47
C SER A 98 18.30 -1.63 -9.01
N PRO A 99 18.25 -1.84 -10.35
CA PRO A 99 17.72 -3.07 -10.93
C PRO A 99 18.30 -4.36 -10.33
N GLU A 100 19.61 -4.39 -10.09
CA GLU A 100 20.28 -5.56 -9.50
C GLU A 100 19.82 -5.85 -8.06
N VAL A 101 19.59 -4.80 -7.26
CA VAL A 101 19.04 -4.95 -5.90
C VAL A 101 17.59 -5.41 -5.95
N LEU A 102 16.79 -4.85 -6.85
CA LEU A 102 15.38 -5.24 -7.00
C LEU A 102 15.25 -6.71 -7.44
N GLU A 103 16.10 -7.17 -8.37
CA GLU A 103 16.15 -8.57 -8.81
C GLU A 103 16.61 -9.51 -7.69
N ASP A 104 17.56 -9.08 -6.86
CA ASP A 104 18.01 -9.86 -5.70
C ASP A 104 16.91 -9.96 -4.63
N GLU A 105 16.22 -8.87 -4.32
CA GLU A 105 15.10 -8.85 -3.37
C GLU A 105 13.99 -9.85 -3.74
N GLU A 106 13.69 -10.01 -5.04
CA GLU A 106 12.68 -10.97 -5.53
C GLU A 106 13.02 -12.44 -5.23
N ARG A 107 14.29 -12.74 -4.95
CA ARG A 107 14.75 -14.10 -4.65
C ARG A 107 14.38 -14.53 -3.24
N PHE A 108 14.40 -13.60 -2.27
CA PHE A 108 14.28 -13.95 -0.84
C PHE A 108 13.18 -13.21 -0.07
N THR A 109 12.63 -12.12 -0.60
CA THR A 109 11.57 -11.34 0.06
C THR A 109 10.21 -11.53 -0.61
N ASP A 110 9.15 -11.51 0.19
CA ASP A 110 7.77 -11.41 -0.33
C ASP A 110 7.45 -9.95 -0.66
N ARG A 111 7.75 -9.54 -1.89
CA ARG A 111 7.48 -8.17 -2.33
C ARG A 111 6.00 -7.82 -2.31
N ALA A 112 5.08 -8.78 -2.43
CA ALA A 112 3.64 -8.48 -2.36
C ALA A 112 3.24 -7.95 -0.96
N ARG A 113 3.97 -8.35 0.08
CA ARG A 113 3.82 -7.82 1.44
C ARG A 113 4.64 -6.55 1.70
N LEU A 114 5.56 -6.19 0.80
CA LEU A 114 6.40 -4.98 0.83
C LEU A 114 5.89 -3.84 -0.06
N LYS A 115 4.86 -4.06 -0.89
CA LYS A 115 4.38 -3.06 -1.85
C LYS A 115 3.83 -1.83 -1.12
N ALA A 116 4.40 -0.66 -1.45
CA ALA A 116 3.73 0.62 -1.26
C ALA A 116 2.45 0.60 -2.13
N PHE A 117 1.33 0.27 -1.51
CA PHE A 117 0.06 0.16 -2.19
C PHE A 117 -0.48 1.55 -2.53
N ASN A 118 -0.57 1.90 -3.82
CA ASN A 118 -1.28 3.10 -4.22
C ASN A 118 -2.78 2.81 -4.14
N PRO A 119 -3.54 3.47 -3.25
CA PRO A 119 -4.96 3.19 -3.07
C PRO A 119 -5.78 3.37 -4.36
N ARG A 120 -5.29 4.21 -5.29
CA ARG A 120 -5.91 4.50 -6.59
C ARG A 120 -5.71 3.39 -7.63
N SER A 121 -4.88 2.38 -7.35
CA SER A 121 -4.50 1.33 -8.32
C SER A 121 -5.17 -0.01 -8.03
N LEU A 122 -5.81 -0.19 -6.87
CA LEU A 122 -6.44 -1.46 -6.48
C LEU A 122 -7.40 -1.97 -7.53
N SER A 123 -8.40 -1.16 -7.88
CA SER A 123 -9.46 -1.56 -8.81
C SER A 123 -8.90 -1.86 -10.20
N ILE A 124 -7.88 -1.13 -10.65
CA ILE A 124 -7.25 -1.34 -11.96
C ILE A 124 -6.61 -2.73 -12.00
N LEU A 125 -5.78 -3.06 -10.99
CA LEU A 125 -5.09 -4.35 -10.92
C LEU A 125 -6.06 -5.52 -10.72
N ALA A 126 -7.04 -5.34 -9.84
CA ALA A 126 -8.07 -6.32 -9.54
C ALA A 126 -8.88 -6.68 -10.80
N VAL A 127 -9.35 -5.67 -11.53
CA VAL A 127 -10.15 -5.87 -12.75
C VAL A 127 -9.31 -6.39 -13.91
N ALA A 128 -8.08 -5.92 -14.07
CA ALA A 128 -7.19 -6.47 -15.08
C ALA A 128 -6.95 -7.97 -14.89
N LYS A 129 -6.68 -8.39 -13.64
CA LYS A 129 -6.52 -9.80 -13.30
C LYS A 129 -7.82 -10.58 -13.56
N ALA A 130 -8.97 -10.07 -13.13
CA ALA A 130 -10.27 -10.72 -13.36
C ALA A 130 -10.61 -10.85 -14.86
N ASN A 131 -10.20 -9.89 -15.68
CA ASN A 131 -10.38 -9.91 -17.13
C ASN A 131 -9.24 -10.66 -17.86
N ASN A 132 -8.29 -11.28 -17.14
CA ASN A 132 -7.10 -11.94 -17.70
C ASN A 132 -6.27 -11.05 -18.63
N LEU A 133 -6.20 -9.75 -18.32
CA LEU A 133 -5.39 -8.78 -19.07
C LEU A 133 -3.95 -8.82 -18.56
N ALA A 134 -3.00 -9.02 -19.47
CA ALA A 134 -1.59 -8.93 -19.14
C ALA A 134 -1.21 -7.45 -18.90
N LEU A 135 -0.85 -7.13 -17.65
CA LEU A 135 -0.32 -5.81 -17.27
C LEU A 135 1.09 -5.95 -16.70
N GLU A 136 2.04 -5.23 -17.28
CA GLU A 136 3.34 -5.00 -16.67
C GLU A 136 3.22 -3.83 -15.68
N VAL A 137 3.48 -4.08 -14.40
CA VAL A 137 3.40 -3.05 -13.35
C VAL A 137 4.77 -2.47 -13.07
N LYS A 138 5.01 -1.25 -13.55
CA LYS A 138 6.20 -0.46 -13.21
C LYS A 138 5.90 0.45 -12.01
N THR A 139 6.78 0.42 -11.00
CA THR A 139 6.63 1.23 -9.79
C THR A 139 7.63 2.37 -9.82
N ILE A 140 7.17 3.59 -9.51
CA ILE A 140 8.04 4.73 -9.24
C ILE A 140 7.89 5.14 -7.78
N THR A 141 8.99 5.58 -7.18
CA THR A 141 9.07 5.81 -5.72
C THR A 141 8.46 7.15 -5.31
N SER A 142 8.48 8.15 -6.19
CA SER A 142 7.89 9.47 -5.97
C SER A 142 7.43 10.11 -7.28
N SER A 143 6.32 10.85 -7.23
CA SER A 143 5.90 11.72 -8.33
C SER A 143 6.78 12.96 -8.50
N THR A 144 7.51 13.37 -7.45
CA THR A 144 8.43 14.52 -7.50
C THR A 144 9.83 14.15 -7.98
N GLU A 145 10.14 12.85 -8.03
CA GLU A 145 11.42 12.30 -8.48
C GLU A 145 11.16 11.24 -9.57
N ALA A 146 10.12 11.46 -10.38
CA ALA A 146 9.75 10.53 -11.42
C ALA A 146 10.86 10.50 -12.51
N PRO A 147 11.25 9.31 -13.01
CA PRO A 147 12.25 9.20 -14.08
C PRO A 147 11.85 9.99 -15.33
N GLU A 148 12.84 10.54 -16.04
CA GLU A 148 12.61 11.32 -17.28
C GLU A 148 11.78 10.54 -18.31
N GLU A 149 12.09 9.25 -18.49
CA GLU A 149 11.33 8.35 -19.37
C GLU A 149 9.84 8.25 -19.01
N TYR A 150 9.49 8.36 -17.72
CA TYR A 150 8.10 8.37 -17.26
C TYR A 150 7.45 9.75 -17.48
N LEU A 151 8.21 10.83 -17.30
CA LEU A 151 7.72 12.19 -17.55
C LEU A 151 7.39 12.44 -19.03
N GLN A 152 8.06 11.74 -19.96
CA GLN A 152 7.69 11.75 -21.37
C GLN A 152 6.31 11.12 -21.63
N VAL A 153 5.86 10.21 -20.78
CA VAL A 153 4.53 9.58 -20.86
C VAL A 153 3.49 10.38 -20.08
N ASN A 154 3.82 10.82 -18.86
CA ASN A 154 2.97 11.66 -18.03
C ASN A 154 3.77 12.84 -17.47
N PRO A 155 3.68 14.03 -18.11
CA PRO A 155 4.43 15.22 -17.71
C PRO A 155 4.13 15.71 -16.28
N LEU A 156 3.03 15.28 -15.67
CA LEU A 156 2.69 15.63 -14.28
C LEU A 156 3.32 14.68 -13.25
N GLY A 157 3.97 13.60 -13.68
CA GLY A 157 4.59 12.62 -12.78
C GLY A 157 3.60 11.84 -11.90
N LYS A 158 2.29 11.94 -12.15
CA LYS A 158 1.24 11.39 -11.28
C LYS A 158 0.92 9.92 -11.58
N ILE A 159 0.87 9.11 -10.53
CA ILE A 159 0.44 7.70 -10.60
C ILE A 159 -1.05 7.52 -10.24
N PRO A 160 -1.76 6.55 -10.85
CA PRO A 160 -1.31 5.64 -11.91
C PRO A 160 -1.33 6.26 -13.32
N THR A 161 -0.57 5.66 -14.24
CA THR A 161 -0.61 5.91 -15.69
C THR A 161 -0.64 4.57 -16.41
N PHE A 162 -1.46 4.47 -17.45
CA PHE A 162 -1.59 3.30 -18.30
C PHE A 162 -0.97 3.57 -19.67
N VAL A 163 -0.29 2.56 -20.21
CA VAL A 163 0.22 2.54 -21.58
C VAL A 163 -0.21 1.24 -22.24
N GLY A 164 -1.01 1.34 -23.29
CA GLY A 164 -1.45 0.21 -24.11
C GLY A 164 -0.32 -0.31 -25.01
N SER A 165 -0.45 -1.56 -25.46
CA SER A 165 0.49 -2.16 -26.42
C SER A 165 0.47 -1.47 -27.79
N ASP A 166 -0.59 -0.73 -28.08
CA ASP A 166 -0.79 0.15 -29.24
C ASP A 166 -0.21 1.57 -29.04
N GLY A 167 0.42 1.83 -27.90
CA GLY A 167 0.95 3.15 -27.54
C GLY A 167 -0.10 4.10 -26.97
N TYR A 168 -1.34 3.66 -26.72
CA TYR A 168 -2.35 4.50 -26.10
C TYR A 168 -1.99 4.82 -24.65
N VAL A 169 -1.79 6.12 -24.36
CA VAL A 169 -1.51 6.59 -23.00
C VAL A 169 -2.78 7.11 -22.36
N LEU A 170 -3.09 6.62 -21.16
CA LEU A 170 -4.23 7.07 -20.36
C LEU A 170 -3.80 7.42 -18.94
N THR A 171 -4.21 8.60 -18.50
CA THR A 171 -4.02 9.13 -17.14
C THR A 171 -5.35 9.23 -16.40
N GLU A 172 -5.30 9.55 -15.11
CA GLU A 172 -6.44 9.57 -14.18
C GLU A 172 -6.97 8.17 -13.81
N SER A 173 -6.89 7.82 -12.53
CA SER A 173 -7.19 6.46 -12.05
C SER A 173 -8.62 6.00 -12.33
N ILE A 174 -9.60 6.91 -12.32
CA ILE A 174 -11.00 6.57 -12.64
C ILE A 174 -11.14 6.19 -14.11
N ALA A 175 -10.53 6.97 -15.02
CA ALA A 175 -10.57 6.71 -16.45
C ALA A 175 -9.88 5.38 -16.78
N ILE A 176 -8.70 5.13 -16.19
CA ILE A 176 -7.99 3.86 -16.36
C ILE A 176 -8.82 2.68 -15.85
N ALA A 177 -9.44 2.79 -14.66
CA ALA A 177 -10.26 1.72 -14.10
C ALA A 177 -11.48 1.40 -15.00
N VAL A 178 -12.16 2.44 -15.52
CA VAL A 178 -13.27 2.26 -16.47
C VAL A 178 -12.80 1.63 -17.76
N TYR A 179 -11.69 2.10 -18.34
CA TYR A 179 -11.12 1.57 -19.58
C TYR A 179 -10.73 0.10 -19.46
N VAL A 180 -10.09 -0.28 -18.34
CA VAL A 180 -9.70 -1.67 -18.05
C VAL A 180 -10.93 -2.56 -17.84
N ALA A 181 -11.96 -2.06 -17.15
CA ALA A 181 -13.21 -2.79 -17.00
C ALA A 181 -13.95 -2.99 -18.33
N SER A 182 -13.95 -1.97 -19.19
CA SER A 182 -14.67 -2.01 -20.48
C SER A 182 -14.01 -2.92 -21.52
N GLN A 183 -12.80 -3.43 -21.28
CA GLN A 183 -12.20 -4.44 -22.17
C GLN A 183 -12.98 -5.77 -22.17
N ASN A 184 -13.84 -5.98 -21.16
CA ASN A 184 -14.79 -7.07 -21.13
C ASN A 184 -16.19 -6.51 -21.46
N GLU A 185 -16.70 -6.81 -22.64
CA GLU A 185 -18.03 -6.32 -23.09
C GLU A 185 -19.18 -6.83 -22.22
N GLU A 186 -19.00 -7.96 -21.54
CA GLU A 186 -19.97 -8.58 -20.64
C GLU A 186 -19.77 -8.15 -19.18
N THR A 187 -18.95 -7.12 -18.92
CA THR A 187 -18.65 -6.68 -17.55
C THR A 187 -19.90 -6.18 -16.82
N THR A 188 -20.13 -6.69 -15.62
CA THR A 188 -21.16 -6.16 -14.71
C THR A 188 -20.64 -5.00 -13.85
N LEU A 189 -19.33 -4.74 -13.87
CA LEU A 189 -18.69 -3.77 -12.97
C LEU A 189 -19.03 -2.31 -13.28
N LEU A 190 -19.59 -2.05 -14.47
CA LEU A 190 -20.02 -0.73 -14.94
C LEU A 190 -21.53 -0.48 -14.74
N GLY A 191 -22.21 -1.38 -14.03
CA GLY A 191 -23.64 -1.27 -13.72
C GLY A 191 -24.54 -1.70 -14.89
N ARG A 192 -25.85 -1.84 -14.62
CA ARG A 192 -26.84 -2.37 -15.58
C ARG A 192 -27.64 -1.28 -16.29
N SER A 193 -27.50 -0.04 -15.85
CA SER A 193 -28.25 1.11 -16.37
C SER A 193 -27.40 2.36 -16.41
N LYS A 194 -27.83 3.36 -17.18
CA LYS A 194 -27.20 4.70 -17.19
C LYS A 194 -27.15 5.34 -15.80
N LYS A 195 -28.15 5.06 -14.96
CA LYS A 195 -28.20 5.55 -13.58
C LYS A 195 -27.17 4.87 -12.68
N ASP A 196 -26.98 3.56 -12.85
CA ASP A 196 -25.94 2.83 -12.11
C ASP A 196 -24.56 3.32 -12.51
N TYR A 197 -24.29 3.43 -13.82
CA TYR A 197 -23.01 3.93 -14.33
C TYR A 197 -22.67 5.32 -13.78
N ALA A 198 -23.62 6.26 -13.84
CA ALA A 198 -23.42 7.59 -13.27
C ALA A 198 -23.19 7.56 -11.74
N SER A 199 -23.91 6.68 -11.02
CA SER A 199 -23.74 6.51 -9.57
C SER A 199 -22.38 5.90 -9.22
N ILE A 200 -21.88 4.98 -10.05
CA ILE A 200 -20.56 4.38 -9.91
C ILE A 200 -19.48 5.45 -10.03
N LEU A 201 -19.50 6.22 -11.12
CA LEU A 201 -18.56 7.31 -11.33
C LEU A 201 -18.59 8.32 -10.18
N ARG A 202 -19.79 8.66 -9.67
CA ARG A 202 -19.95 9.57 -8.54
C ARG A 202 -19.26 9.04 -7.27
N TRP A 203 -19.40 7.75 -6.94
CA TRP A 203 -18.74 7.18 -5.76
C TRP A 203 -17.22 7.07 -5.92
N MET A 204 -16.74 6.73 -7.13
CA MET A 204 -15.30 6.76 -7.42
C MET A 204 -14.74 8.19 -7.28
N ALA A 205 -15.46 9.18 -7.82
CA ALA A 205 -15.12 10.59 -7.68
C ALA A 205 -15.14 11.04 -6.21
N PHE A 206 -16.17 10.65 -5.45
CA PHE A 206 -16.24 10.92 -4.01
C PHE A 206 -15.02 10.36 -3.26
N GLY A 207 -14.60 9.13 -3.56
CA GLY A 207 -13.40 8.54 -2.97
C GLY A 207 -12.14 9.37 -3.21
N ILE A 208 -11.94 9.86 -4.44
CA ILE A 208 -10.73 10.60 -4.81
C ILE A 208 -10.76 12.08 -4.42
N THR A 209 -11.92 12.74 -4.45
CA THR A 209 -12.02 14.19 -4.19
C THR A 209 -12.40 14.52 -2.74
N GLU A 210 -13.19 13.67 -2.08
CA GLU A 210 -13.73 13.97 -0.75
C GLU A 210 -13.03 13.20 0.38
N ILE A 211 -12.62 11.95 0.12
CA ILE A 211 -12.00 11.10 1.15
C ILE A 211 -10.49 11.20 1.12
N LEU A 212 -9.88 10.97 -0.05
CA LEU A 212 -8.43 10.82 -0.16
C LEU A 212 -7.64 12.07 0.27
N PRO A 213 -8.06 13.32 -0.01
CA PRO A 213 -7.31 14.50 0.41
C PRO A 213 -7.21 14.69 1.94
N PRO A 214 -8.31 14.73 2.72
CA PRO A 214 -8.20 14.84 4.18
C PRO A 214 -7.54 13.60 4.79
N LEU A 215 -7.77 12.41 4.22
CA LEU A 215 -7.07 11.21 4.66
C LEU A 215 -5.54 11.33 4.48
N GLY A 216 -5.08 11.88 3.35
CA GLY A 216 -3.68 12.18 3.13
C GLY A 216 -3.13 13.20 4.13
N GLY A 217 -3.92 14.22 4.47
CA GLY A 217 -3.58 15.21 5.50
C GLY A 217 -3.53 14.63 6.93
N TRP A 218 -4.26 13.54 7.20
CA TRP A 218 -4.16 12.78 8.44
C TRP A 218 -2.95 11.84 8.44
N PHE A 219 -2.74 11.07 7.38
CA PHE A 219 -1.76 9.99 7.36
C PHE A 219 -0.33 10.42 7.00
N ASN A 220 -0.15 11.24 5.95
CA ASN A 220 1.19 11.57 5.44
C ASN A 220 2.10 12.21 6.50
N PRO A 221 1.62 13.10 7.39
CA PRO A 221 2.44 13.63 8.47
C PRO A 221 2.94 12.56 9.46
N LEU A 222 2.12 11.56 9.76
CA LEU A 222 2.44 10.48 10.71
C LEU A 222 3.53 9.54 10.22
N ILE A 223 3.77 9.54 8.91
CA ILE A 223 4.80 8.73 8.25
C ILE A 223 5.92 9.57 7.62
N GLY A 224 6.02 10.86 7.97
CA GLY A 224 7.10 11.75 7.54
C GLY A 224 7.04 12.20 6.08
N ARG A 225 5.90 12.04 5.40
CA ARG A 225 5.69 12.51 4.01
C ARG A 225 5.12 13.92 3.92
N ALA A 226 4.78 14.52 5.05
CA ALA A 226 4.30 15.90 5.15
C ALA A 226 4.68 16.49 6.53
N PRO A 227 4.68 17.82 6.70
CA PRO A 227 4.95 18.44 7.99
C PRO A 227 3.98 17.98 9.08
N PHE A 228 4.50 17.69 10.27
CA PHE A 228 3.69 17.30 11.43
C PHE A 228 3.15 18.54 12.15
N VAL A 229 1.85 18.80 11.98
CA VAL A 229 1.12 19.90 12.63
C VAL A 229 -0.13 19.33 13.31
N PRO A 230 -0.12 19.11 14.65
CA PRO A 230 -1.18 18.40 15.37
C PRO A 230 -2.59 18.92 15.10
N GLU A 231 -2.83 20.24 15.13
CA GLU A 231 -4.17 20.77 14.94
C GLU A 231 -4.70 20.50 13.53
N LEU A 232 -3.82 20.53 12.52
CA LEU A 232 -4.18 20.23 11.14
C LEU A 232 -4.44 18.73 10.95
N ILE A 233 -3.69 17.87 11.62
CA ILE A 233 -3.89 16.41 11.58
C ILE A 233 -5.24 16.05 12.20
N GLU A 234 -5.56 16.61 13.38
CA GLU A 234 -6.85 16.40 14.04
C GLU A 234 -8.03 16.91 13.19
N LYS A 235 -7.87 18.08 12.54
CA LYS A 235 -8.87 18.59 11.60
C LYS A 235 -9.09 17.62 10.43
N ASN A 236 -8.00 17.14 9.81
CA ASN A 236 -8.07 16.21 8.69
C ASN A 236 -8.67 14.85 9.09
N LYS A 237 -8.36 14.37 10.30
CA LYS A 237 -9.00 13.19 10.90
C LYS A 237 -10.50 13.42 11.02
N ALA A 238 -10.93 14.50 11.66
CA ALA A 238 -12.36 14.83 11.81
C ALA A 238 -13.06 14.93 10.45
N ASP A 239 -12.46 15.63 9.49
CA ASP A 239 -12.99 15.76 8.13
C ASP A 239 -13.13 14.41 7.43
N THR A 240 -12.15 13.51 7.57
CA THR A 240 -12.18 12.14 7.04
C THR A 240 -13.33 11.35 7.66
N LEU A 241 -13.48 11.39 8.98
CA LEU A 241 -14.52 10.63 9.70
C LEU A 241 -15.94 11.10 9.34
N VAL A 242 -16.14 12.39 9.03
CA VAL A 242 -17.42 12.89 8.50
C VAL A 242 -17.77 12.24 7.15
N ARG A 243 -16.80 12.01 6.26
CA ARG A 243 -17.05 11.33 4.98
C ARG A 243 -17.35 9.84 5.19
N MET A 244 -16.75 9.22 6.20
CA MET A 244 -17.10 7.85 6.57
C MET A 244 -18.56 7.73 7.06
N GLN A 245 -19.10 8.75 7.76
CA GLN A 245 -20.52 8.78 8.11
C GLN A 245 -21.45 8.81 6.90
N LEU A 246 -21.03 9.45 5.80
CA LEU A 246 -21.80 9.42 4.55
C LEU A 246 -21.81 8.01 3.93
N LEU A 247 -20.68 7.30 3.98
CA LEU A 247 -20.60 5.91 3.53
C LEU A 247 -21.42 4.98 4.41
N GLU A 248 -21.34 5.13 5.74
CA GLU A 248 -22.17 4.39 6.70
C GLU A 248 -23.65 4.54 6.35
N LYS A 249 -24.13 5.78 6.17
CA LYS A 249 -25.51 6.05 5.76
C LYS A 249 -25.85 5.45 4.40
N GLN A 250 -24.95 5.50 3.43
CA GLN A 250 -25.19 4.89 2.11
C GLN A 250 -25.39 3.38 2.24
N LEU A 251 -24.57 2.72 3.04
CA LEU A 251 -24.46 1.28 3.12
C LEU A 251 -25.48 0.65 4.09
N GLN A 252 -26.22 1.46 4.86
CA GLN A 252 -27.35 0.98 5.65
C GLN A 252 -28.35 0.21 4.79
N GLY A 253 -28.46 -1.10 5.05
CA GLY A 253 -29.34 -2.02 4.32
C GLY A 253 -28.87 -2.36 2.91
N ARG A 254 -27.60 -2.11 2.54
CA ARG A 254 -27.04 -2.42 1.21
C ARG A 254 -25.80 -3.29 1.32
N THR A 255 -25.64 -4.19 0.36
CA THR A 255 -24.42 -5.01 0.20
C THR A 255 -23.33 -4.29 -0.59
N TYR A 256 -23.71 -3.41 -1.52
CA TYR A 256 -22.79 -2.68 -2.41
C TYR A 256 -23.18 -1.20 -2.49
N LEU A 257 -22.24 -0.35 -2.92
CA LEU A 257 -22.45 1.10 -3.03
C LEU A 257 -23.49 1.48 -4.08
N VAL A 258 -23.62 0.68 -5.16
CA VAL A 258 -24.55 0.92 -6.28
C VAL A 258 -25.23 -0.39 -6.65
N GLY A 259 -26.56 -0.34 -6.82
CA GLY A 259 -27.34 -1.50 -7.23
C GLY A 259 -27.29 -2.65 -6.22
N ASP A 260 -27.34 -3.87 -6.74
CA ASP A 260 -27.41 -5.15 -6.02
C ASP A 260 -26.20 -6.06 -6.30
N ALA A 261 -25.19 -5.57 -7.02
CA ALA A 261 -24.02 -6.33 -7.43
C ALA A 261 -22.72 -5.52 -7.29
N LEU A 262 -21.60 -6.22 -7.18
CA LEU A 262 -20.26 -5.62 -7.13
C LEU A 262 -20.02 -4.72 -8.35
N SER A 263 -19.48 -3.53 -8.10
CA SER A 263 -19.17 -2.56 -9.15
C SER A 263 -17.78 -1.93 -8.97
N LEU A 264 -17.33 -1.15 -9.96
CA LEU A 264 -16.13 -0.33 -9.83
C LEU A 264 -16.23 0.67 -8.66
N ALA A 265 -17.43 1.09 -8.24
CA ALA A 265 -17.59 1.92 -7.07
C ALA A 265 -17.01 1.24 -5.84
N ASP A 266 -17.35 -0.05 -5.66
CA ASP A 266 -16.94 -0.83 -4.51
C ASP A 266 -15.42 -1.06 -4.52
N LEU A 267 -14.90 -1.56 -5.64
CA LEU A 267 -13.47 -1.86 -5.78
C LEU A 267 -12.60 -0.60 -5.61
N PHE A 268 -13.03 0.53 -6.18
CA PHE A 268 -12.27 1.76 -6.10
C PHE A 268 -12.29 2.34 -4.68
N VAL A 269 -13.47 2.42 -4.04
CA VAL A 269 -13.59 3.01 -2.70
C VAL A 269 -12.92 2.11 -1.65
N VAL A 270 -13.01 0.77 -1.75
CA VAL A 270 -12.24 -0.14 -0.88
C VAL A 270 -10.74 0.09 -1.02
N GLY A 271 -10.23 0.34 -2.23
CA GLY A 271 -8.84 0.74 -2.45
C GLY A 271 -8.45 1.99 -1.67
N ILE A 272 -9.31 3.02 -1.66
CA ILE A 272 -9.11 4.24 -0.85
C ILE A 272 -9.14 3.94 0.66
N LEU A 273 -10.04 3.06 1.11
CA LEU A 273 -10.24 2.79 2.53
C LEU A 273 -9.29 1.76 3.14
N GLN A 274 -8.49 1.06 2.35
CA GLN A 274 -7.56 0.05 2.84
C GLN A 274 -6.58 0.61 3.89
N GLY A 275 -6.03 1.81 3.66
CA GLY A 275 -5.17 2.50 4.62
C GLY A 275 -5.89 2.80 5.95
N PRO A 276 -7.03 3.51 5.94
CA PRO A 276 -7.83 3.77 7.12
C PRO A 276 -8.17 2.53 7.95
N PHE A 277 -8.68 1.46 7.32
CA PHE A 277 -9.01 0.23 8.04
C PHE A 277 -7.78 -0.45 8.64
N ARG A 278 -6.62 -0.33 7.98
CA ARG A 278 -5.36 -0.89 8.47
C ARG A 278 -4.72 -0.11 9.60
N PHE A 279 -4.83 1.21 9.60
CA PHE A 279 -4.05 2.07 10.51
C PHE A 279 -4.89 2.82 11.55
N PHE A 280 -6.17 3.08 11.30
CA PHE A 280 -6.92 4.05 12.11
C PHE A 280 -8.24 3.53 12.66
N LEU A 281 -9.03 2.85 11.82
CA LEU A 281 -10.42 2.51 12.14
C LEU A 281 -10.45 1.24 13.01
N ASP A 282 -10.24 1.42 14.31
CA ASP A 282 -10.09 0.35 15.31
C ASP A 282 -11.41 -0.42 15.62
N PRO A 283 -11.39 -1.46 16.47
CA PRO A 283 -12.60 -2.24 16.79
C PRO A 283 -13.73 -1.41 17.41
N LYS A 284 -13.43 -0.30 18.11
CA LYS A 284 -14.47 0.57 18.67
C LYS A 284 -15.17 1.30 17.53
N TRP A 285 -14.42 1.94 16.65
CA TRP A 285 -14.97 2.65 15.51
C TRP A 285 -15.78 1.72 14.60
N ARG A 286 -15.28 0.50 14.32
CA ARG A 286 -15.99 -0.47 13.48
C ARG A 286 -17.33 -0.92 14.07
N ARG A 287 -17.44 -1.02 15.40
CA ARG A 287 -18.72 -1.31 16.07
C ARG A 287 -19.72 -0.15 15.97
N GLU A 288 -19.23 1.08 15.99
CA GLU A 288 -20.05 2.29 15.87
C GLU A 288 -20.48 2.57 14.41
N ASN A 289 -19.78 2.00 13.43
CA ASN A 289 -20.02 2.16 12.00
C ASN A 289 -20.12 0.78 11.31
N PRO A 290 -21.15 -0.01 11.64
CA PRO A 290 -21.23 -1.40 11.23
C PRO A 290 -21.45 -1.58 9.72
N ALA A 291 -22.21 -0.71 9.05
CA ALA A 291 -22.55 -0.93 7.64
C ALA A 291 -21.32 -0.77 6.74
N VAL A 292 -20.54 0.30 6.93
CA VAL A 292 -19.28 0.51 6.18
C VAL A 292 -18.23 -0.53 6.54
N SER A 293 -18.17 -0.96 7.80
CA SER A 293 -17.20 -2.00 8.21
C SER A 293 -17.52 -3.35 7.59
N GLN A 294 -18.78 -3.78 7.63
CA GLN A 294 -19.22 -5.03 7.01
C GLN A 294 -19.05 -5.01 5.49
N TRP A 295 -19.41 -3.91 4.84
CA TRP A 295 -19.18 -3.74 3.40
C TRP A 295 -17.69 -3.81 3.05
N PHE A 296 -16.83 -3.10 3.78
CA PHE A 296 -15.38 -3.12 3.52
C PHE A 296 -14.80 -4.53 3.68
N GLU A 297 -15.11 -5.19 4.80
CA GLU A 297 -14.64 -6.55 5.07
C GLU A 297 -15.14 -7.55 4.03
N HIS A 298 -16.43 -7.45 3.64
CA HIS A 298 -17.02 -8.28 2.60
C HIS A 298 -16.31 -8.09 1.25
N VAL A 299 -16.25 -6.85 0.75
CA VAL A 299 -15.70 -6.56 -0.58
C VAL A 299 -14.19 -6.82 -0.63
N HIS A 300 -13.44 -6.45 0.41
CA HIS A 300 -12.00 -6.70 0.45
C HIS A 300 -11.66 -8.20 0.55
N SER A 301 -12.57 -9.02 1.11
CA SER A 301 -12.39 -10.47 1.19
C SER A 301 -12.79 -11.21 -0.09
N LEU A 302 -13.35 -10.52 -1.09
CA LEU A 302 -13.64 -11.15 -2.38
C LEU A 302 -12.34 -11.57 -3.09
N PRO A 303 -12.32 -12.72 -3.79
CA PRO A 303 -11.13 -13.18 -4.50
C PRO A 303 -10.51 -12.13 -5.41
N ILE A 304 -11.33 -11.39 -6.16
CA ILE A 304 -10.89 -10.29 -7.05
C ILE A 304 -10.02 -9.23 -6.35
N VAL A 305 -10.22 -8.99 -5.05
CA VAL A 305 -9.42 -8.05 -4.24
C VAL A 305 -8.26 -8.76 -3.55
N VAL A 306 -8.52 -9.88 -2.87
CA VAL A 306 -7.48 -10.63 -2.13
C VAL A 306 -6.34 -11.06 -3.03
N ASP A 307 -6.65 -11.42 -4.26
CA ASP A 307 -5.71 -11.87 -5.28
C ASP A 307 -4.65 -10.83 -5.68
N VAL A 308 -4.89 -9.55 -5.37
CA VAL A 308 -3.98 -8.43 -5.68
C VAL A 308 -3.51 -7.67 -4.44
N ALA A 309 -4.30 -7.64 -3.37
CA ALA A 309 -4.06 -6.85 -2.16
C ALA A 309 -3.80 -7.70 -0.91
N GLY A 310 -3.98 -9.03 -0.98
CA GLY A 310 -3.96 -9.92 0.18
C GLY A 310 -5.23 -9.82 1.04
N PRO A 311 -5.31 -10.57 2.15
CA PRO A 311 -6.44 -10.48 3.07
C PRO A 311 -6.51 -9.09 3.75
N PRO A 312 -7.70 -8.65 4.20
CA PRO A 312 -7.83 -7.38 4.89
C PRO A 312 -6.99 -7.37 6.18
N ALA A 313 -6.12 -6.37 6.31
CA ALA A 313 -5.41 -6.09 7.55
C ALA A 313 -6.18 -5.00 8.30
N LEU A 314 -6.72 -5.32 9.47
CA LEU A 314 -7.55 -4.42 10.26
C LEU A 314 -6.77 -3.88 11.47
N ALA A 315 -6.94 -2.60 11.78
CA ALA A 315 -6.32 -1.97 12.93
C ALA A 315 -6.93 -2.55 14.22
N GLU A 316 -6.07 -2.97 15.16
CA GLU A 316 -6.48 -3.30 16.53
C GLU A 316 -6.55 -2.05 17.42
N LYS A 317 -5.77 -1.02 17.06
CA LYS A 317 -5.77 0.30 17.69
C LYS A 317 -5.52 1.37 16.64
N GLU A 318 -6.08 2.55 16.85
CA GLU A 318 -5.78 3.71 16.04
C GLU A 318 -4.29 4.07 16.16
N MET A 319 -3.61 4.28 15.02
CA MET A 319 -2.27 4.83 14.98
C MET A 319 -2.27 6.21 15.67
N PRO A 320 -1.39 6.42 16.67
CA PRO A 320 -1.43 7.64 17.44
C PRO A 320 -1.04 8.85 16.60
N ILE A 321 -1.66 9.99 16.87
CA ILE A 321 -1.19 11.29 16.36
C ILE A 321 0.04 11.68 17.16
N ALA A 322 1.16 11.11 16.73
CA ALA A 322 2.49 11.38 17.24
C ALA A 322 3.40 11.65 16.04
N PRO A 323 4.43 12.51 16.20
CA PRO A 323 5.38 12.70 15.12
C PRO A 323 5.97 11.34 14.75
N PRO A 324 6.28 11.11 13.46
CA PRO A 324 7.05 9.95 13.05
C PRO A 324 8.28 9.94 13.95
N ARG A 325 8.55 8.79 14.60
CA ARG A 325 9.69 8.69 15.52
C ARG A 325 10.91 9.22 14.75
N LYS A 326 11.47 10.34 15.21
CA LYS A 326 12.79 10.76 14.77
C LYS A 326 13.71 9.61 15.16
N ALA A 327 14.18 8.90 14.15
CA ALA A 327 15.10 7.80 14.28
C ALA A 327 16.49 8.30 13.91
#